data_AF-A0A2G5ZB04-F1
#
_entry.id   AF-A0A2G5ZB04-F1
#
_cell.length_a   1.000
_cell.length_b   1.000
_cell.length_c   1.000
_cell.angle_alpha   90.00
_cell.angle_beta   90.00
_cell.angle_gamma   90.00
#
_symmetry.space_group_name_H-M   'P 1'
#
loop_
_entity.id
_entity.type
_entity.pdbx_description
1 polymer ?
#
loop_
_entity_poly.entity_id
_entity_poly.type
_entity_poly.pdbx_seq_one_letter_code
_entity_poly.pdbx_strand_id
1 'polypeptide(L)'
;AYSWEYPTPRLLAKDIKQRLHDGEIVSYGLDAYCMMLERVTEYLKAIDDTTRLDLVRRCFYLKVCEKLSRERACVGWRREVVSQLVKEWGWDEERLSMLDNRANWKIDQVREAHNELLDAMMQSYRNLIRFARRNNLSVSASPQDIGVLTRKLYAAFEALPGKVTLVNPQISPDLSEPNLTFIYVPPGRANRTGWYLYN
;
A
#
# COMPACT_ATOMS: atom_id res chain seq x y z
N ALA A 1 5.12 9.65 -9.38
CA ALA A 1 5.74 10.89 -8.90
C ALA A 1 7.02 11.21 -9.67
N TYR A 2 8.21 10.67 -9.36
CA TYR A 2 9.44 11.11 -10.04
C TYR A 2 9.48 10.89 -11.56
N SER A 3 9.01 9.75 -12.06
CA SER A 3 8.91 9.51 -13.51
C SER A 3 7.89 10.42 -14.20
N TRP A 4 6.95 11.00 -13.45
CA TRP A 4 5.94 11.92 -13.96
C TRP A 4 6.51 13.33 -14.15
N GLU A 5 7.51 13.72 -13.34
CA GLU A 5 8.21 15.01 -13.44
C GLU A 5 9.40 14.98 -14.41
N TYR A 6 9.63 13.86 -15.11
CA TYR A 6 10.68 13.75 -16.11
C TYR A 6 10.46 14.79 -17.24
N PRO A 7 11.51 15.46 -17.75
CA PRO A 7 12.94 15.18 -17.58
C PRO A 7 13.61 15.82 -16.36
N THR A 8 12.93 16.69 -15.64
CA THR A 8 13.51 17.48 -14.55
C THR A 8 12.86 17.13 -13.21
N PRO A 9 13.03 15.89 -12.70
CA PRO A 9 12.44 15.50 -11.44
C PRO A 9 13.06 16.32 -10.31
N ARG A 10 12.20 16.88 -9.45
CA ARG A 10 12.66 17.61 -8.28
C ARG A 10 12.77 16.63 -7.12
N LEU A 11 13.97 16.36 -6.63
CA LEU A 11 14.19 15.41 -5.52
C LEU A 11 13.56 15.94 -4.22
N LEU A 12 12.97 15.05 -3.40
CA LEU A 12 12.39 15.41 -2.10
C LEU A 12 13.42 16.13 -1.19
N ALA A 13 14.68 15.73 -1.26
CA ALA A 13 15.77 16.38 -0.52
C ALA A 13 15.97 17.85 -0.92
N LYS A 14 15.69 18.22 -2.18
CA LYS A 14 15.73 19.63 -2.61
C LYS A 14 14.54 20.40 -2.06
N ASP A 15 13.37 19.77 -1.98
CA ASP A 15 12.16 20.40 -1.39
C ASP A 15 12.34 20.66 0.10
N ILE A 16 12.87 19.69 0.84
CA ILE A 16 13.19 19.82 2.26
C ILE A 16 14.12 21.01 2.49
N LYS A 17 15.21 21.08 1.71
CA LYS A 17 16.19 22.17 1.82
C LYS A 17 15.57 23.51 1.46
N GLN A 18 14.76 23.57 0.41
CA GLN A 18 14.10 24.81 -0.01
C GLN A 18 13.14 25.31 1.06
N ARG A 19 12.24 24.46 1.58
CA ARG A 19 11.32 24.81 2.69
C ARG A 19 12.09 25.31 3.92
N LEU A 20 13.23 24.68 4.24
CA LEU A 20 14.10 25.13 5.33
C LEU A 20 14.71 26.52 5.07
N HIS A 21 15.19 26.78 3.86
CA HIS A 21 15.75 28.09 3.47
C HIS A 21 14.70 29.20 3.44
N ASP A 22 13.47 28.86 3.03
CA ASP A 22 12.34 29.80 2.95
C ASP A 22 11.71 30.09 4.32
N GLY A 23 12.18 29.42 5.39
CA GLY A 23 11.64 29.57 6.74
C GLY A 23 10.27 28.93 6.93
N GLU A 24 9.83 28.07 5.99
CA GLU A 24 8.57 27.34 6.01
C GLU A 24 8.65 26.13 6.97
N ILE A 25 8.97 26.39 8.23
CA ILE A 25 8.95 25.39 9.30
C ILE A 25 7.50 25.29 9.81
N VAL A 26 6.63 24.70 8.99
CA VAL A 26 5.29 24.30 9.45
C VAL A 26 5.47 23.08 10.35
N SER A 27 4.91 23.10 11.56
CA SER A 27 4.98 22.09 12.63
C SER A 27 5.61 20.72 12.28
N TYR A 28 5.00 19.98 11.34
CA TYR A 28 5.44 18.64 10.89
C TYR A 28 5.84 18.58 9.40
N GLY A 29 5.85 19.71 8.71
CA GLY A 29 6.01 19.85 7.26
C GLY A 29 7.40 19.48 6.71
N LEU A 30 8.36 19.18 7.59
CA LEU A 30 9.70 18.68 7.23
C LEU A 30 9.89 17.18 7.56
N ASP A 31 8.86 16.49 8.06
CA ASP A 31 8.92 15.04 8.23
C ASP A 31 8.98 14.35 6.85
N ALA A 32 10.00 13.50 6.65
CA ALA A 32 10.26 12.87 5.37
C ALA A 32 9.11 11.96 4.89
N TYR A 33 8.40 11.31 5.80
CA TYR A 33 7.25 10.46 5.44
C TYR A 33 6.05 11.32 5.04
N CYS A 34 5.77 12.40 5.76
CA CYS A 34 4.71 13.35 5.40
C CYS A 34 4.96 13.97 4.02
N MET A 35 6.19 14.42 3.74
CA MET A 35 6.53 14.97 2.43
C MET A 35 6.48 13.93 1.31
N MET A 36 6.86 12.68 1.58
CA MET A 36 6.69 11.59 0.61
C MET A 36 5.21 11.32 0.33
N LEU A 37 4.37 11.32 1.36
CA LEU A 37 2.93 11.15 1.22
C LEU A 37 2.30 12.30 0.42
N GLU A 38 2.68 13.54 0.71
CA GLU A 38 2.24 14.75 -0.01
C GLU A 38 2.56 14.62 -1.50
N ARG A 39 3.82 14.30 -1.83
CA ARG A 39 4.26 14.11 -3.23
C ARG A 39 3.47 13.01 -3.96
N VAL A 40 3.28 11.87 -3.32
CA VAL A 40 2.52 10.76 -3.92
C VAL A 40 1.05 11.15 -4.06
N THR A 41 0.50 11.89 -3.10
CA THR A 41 -0.87 12.41 -3.14
C THR A 41 -1.08 13.36 -4.32
N GLU A 42 -0.19 14.33 -4.51
CA GLU A 42 -0.25 15.25 -5.66
C GLU A 42 -0.21 14.50 -6.98
N TYR A 43 0.73 13.55 -7.12
CA TYR A 43 0.82 12.73 -8.32
C TYR A 43 -0.46 11.93 -8.58
N LEU A 44 -1.01 11.24 -7.57
CA LEU A 44 -2.19 10.40 -7.75
C LEU A 44 -3.46 11.23 -8.01
N LYS A 45 -3.59 12.40 -7.38
CA LYS A 45 -4.66 13.36 -7.70
C LYS A 45 -4.54 13.87 -9.13
N ALA A 46 -3.34 14.19 -9.60
CA ALA A 46 -3.11 14.72 -10.95
C ALA A 46 -3.48 13.72 -12.07
N ILE A 47 -3.42 12.42 -11.79
CA ILE A 47 -3.84 11.37 -12.73
C ILE A 47 -5.21 10.75 -12.40
N ASP A 48 -5.94 11.35 -11.46
CA ASP A 48 -7.26 10.91 -10.98
C ASP A 48 -7.31 9.44 -10.51
N ASP A 49 -6.22 8.95 -9.90
CA ASP A 49 -6.10 7.57 -9.40
C ASP A 49 -6.49 7.50 -7.93
N THR A 50 -7.79 7.63 -7.68
CA THR A 50 -8.39 7.67 -6.34
C THR A 50 -8.22 6.35 -5.58
N THR A 51 -8.26 5.21 -6.27
CA THR A 51 -8.08 3.88 -5.68
C THR A 51 -6.67 3.73 -5.09
N ARG A 52 -5.61 4.06 -5.85
CA ARG A 52 -4.24 3.99 -5.32
C ARG A 52 -3.98 5.07 -4.28
N LEU A 53 -4.65 6.22 -4.39
CA LEU A 53 -4.55 7.27 -3.37
C LEU A 53 -5.07 6.80 -2.01
N ASP A 54 -6.24 6.17 -2.00
CA ASP A 54 -6.81 5.60 -0.78
C ASP A 54 -5.91 4.51 -0.18
N LEU A 55 -5.40 3.60 -1.02
CA LEU A 55 -4.47 2.55 -0.57
C LEU A 55 -3.21 3.13 0.08
N VAL A 56 -2.56 4.12 -0.54
CA VAL A 56 -1.36 4.76 0.02
C VAL A 56 -1.66 5.41 1.37
N ARG A 57 -2.81 6.08 1.52
CA ARG A 57 -3.24 6.67 2.79
C ARG A 57 -3.45 5.59 3.87
N ARG A 58 -4.11 4.47 3.55
CA ARG A 58 -4.27 3.32 4.47
C ARG A 58 -2.92 2.72 4.87
N CYS A 59 -2.02 2.51 3.91
CA CYS A 59 -0.67 2.03 4.20
C CYS A 59 0.10 2.99 5.10
N PHE A 60 0.01 4.31 4.85
CA PHE A 60 0.65 5.32 5.68
C PHE A 60 0.11 5.28 7.11
N TYR A 61 -1.22 5.28 7.27
CA TYR A 61 -1.88 5.20 8.57
C TYR A 61 -1.41 3.98 9.39
N LEU A 62 -1.44 2.80 8.77
CA LEU A 62 -1.00 1.55 9.40
C LEU A 62 0.51 1.57 9.72
N LYS A 63 1.33 2.24 8.92
CA LYS A 63 2.78 2.36 9.12
C LYS A 63 3.13 3.26 10.31
N VAL A 64 2.32 4.28 10.59
CA VAL A 64 2.52 5.20 11.71
C VAL A 64 2.23 4.52 13.06
N CYS A 65 1.46 3.43 13.06
CA CYS A 65 1.11 2.64 14.25
C CYS A 65 0.37 3.44 15.33
N GLU A 66 -0.33 4.52 14.95
CA GLU A 66 -1.08 5.38 15.86
C GLU A 66 -2.58 5.11 15.74
N LYS A 67 -3.15 4.47 16.76
CA LYS A 67 -4.55 4.03 16.74
C LYS A 67 -5.49 5.15 17.18
N LEU A 68 -6.22 5.74 16.24
CA LEU A 68 -7.11 6.87 16.50
C LEU A 68 -8.47 6.45 17.06
N SER A 69 -8.94 5.24 16.74
CA SER A 69 -10.19 4.68 17.27
C SER A 69 -10.13 4.38 18.77
N ARG A 70 -8.93 4.34 19.35
CA ARG A 70 -8.71 4.04 20.78
C ARG A 70 -8.48 5.32 21.56
N GLU A 71 -9.13 5.43 22.72
CA GLU A 71 -8.84 6.49 23.69
C GLU A 71 -7.39 6.43 24.17
N ARG A 72 -6.84 7.57 24.56
CA ARG A 72 -5.44 7.68 24.98
C ARG A 72 -5.31 8.29 26.38
N ALA A 73 -4.21 7.91 27.04
CA ALA A 73 -3.71 8.48 28.28
C ALA A 73 -2.79 9.73 28.10
N CYS A 74 -2.35 10.08 26.87
CA CYS A 74 -1.51 11.28 26.63
C CYS A 74 -1.58 11.80 25.17
N VAL A 75 -1.65 13.12 24.96
CA VAL A 75 -1.63 13.75 23.63
C VAL A 75 -0.18 13.88 23.16
N GLY A 76 0.17 13.21 22.05
CA GLY A 76 1.49 13.31 21.44
C GLY A 76 1.37 13.90 20.04
N TRP A 77 2.34 14.72 19.63
CA TRP A 77 2.37 15.43 18.34
C TRP A 77 2.01 14.54 17.14
N ARG A 78 2.45 13.28 17.13
CA ARG A 78 2.13 12.31 16.06
C ARG A 78 0.63 12.09 15.89
N ARG A 79 -0.12 11.99 17.00
CA ARG A 79 -1.58 11.81 16.95
C ARG A 79 -2.25 13.03 16.36
N GLU A 80 -1.78 14.23 16.67
CA GLU A 80 -2.30 15.47 16.07
C GLU A 80 -2.10 15.47 14.54
N VAL A 81 -0.91 15.09 14.06
CA VAL A 81 -0.65 14.98 12.61
C VAL A 81 -1.61 13.99 11.95
N VAL A 82 -1.68 12.77 12.49
CA VAL A 82 -2.52 11.72 11.89
C VAL A 82 -4.01 12.10 11.96
N SER A 83 -4.45 12.74 13.05
CA SER A 83 -5.82 13.24 13.17
C SER A 83 -6.14 14.32 12.12
N GLN A 84 -5.21 15.25 11.87
CA GLN A 84 -5.39 16.26 10.81
C GLN A 84 -5.48 15.59 9.43
N LEU A 85 -4.56 14.69 9.13
CA LEU A 85 -4.54 13.94 7.87
C LEU A 85 -5.82 13.13 7.64
N VAL A 86 -6.27 12.38 8.64
CA VAL A 86 -7.50 11.57 8.57
C VAL A 86 -8.73 12.45 8.35
N LYS A 87 -8.78 13.61 9.00
CA LYS A 87 -9.85 14.61 8.78
C LYS A 87 -9.83 15.15 7.35
N GLU A 88 -8.66 15.47 6.81
CA GLU A 88 -8.50 15.90 5.41
C GLU A 88 -8.89 14.82 4.40
N TRP A 89 -8.70 13.54 4.74
CA TRP A 89 -9.08 12.43 3.87
C TRP A 89 -10.57 12.11 3.92
N GLY A 90 -11.30 12.65 4.90
CA GLY A 90 -12.73 12.42 5.08
C GLY A 90 -13.06 11.00 5.51
N TRP A 91 -12.17 10.35 6.26
CA TRP A 91 -12.43 9.00 6.77
C TRP A 91 -13.37 9.03 7.97
N ASP A 92 -14.25 8.04 8.03
CA ASP A 92 -15.18 7.80 9.13
C ASP A 92 -14.57 6.94 10.23
N GLU A 93 -15.29 6.86 11.36
CA GLU A 93 -14.88 6.05 12.52
C GLU A 93 -14.89 4.55 12.22
N GLU A 94 -15.79 4.08 11.36
CA GLU A 94 -15.88 2.67 10.98
C GLU A 94 -14.59 2.21 10.29
N ARG A 95 -14.10 2.98 9.33
CA ARG A 95 -12.83 2.72 8.66
C ARG A 95 -11.65 2.75 9.62
N LEU A 96 -11.61 3.72 10.53
CA LEU A 96 -10.55 3.80 11.54
C LEU A 96 -10.56 2.58 12.47
N SER A 97 -11.74 2.18 12.92
CA SER A 97 -11.94 0.98 13.75
C SER A 97 -11.44 -0.27 13.02
N MET A 98 -11.82 -0.43 11.74
CA MET A 98 -11.36 -1.56 10.91
C MET A 98 -9.84 -1.60 10.78
N LEU A 99 -9.20 -0.46 10.47
CA LEU A 99 -7.73 -0.37 10.32
C LEU A 99 -7.00 -0.60 11.66
N ASP A 100 -7.49 -0.03 12.76
CA ASP A 100 -6.91 -0.21 14.10
C ASP A 100 -7.08 -1.62 14.66
N ASN A 101 -8.05 -2.35 14.11
CA ASN A 101 -8.29 -3.76 14.34
C ASN A 101 -7.41 -4.68 13.48
N ARG A 102 -6.38 -4.17 12.78
CA ARG A 102 -5.42 -4.96 11.97
C ARG A 102 -4.89 -6.20 12.68
N ALA A 103 -4.68 -6.14 13.99
CA ALA A 103 -4.18 -7.28 14.76
C ALA A 103 -5.11 -8.49 14.75
N ASN A 104 -6.40 -8.27 14.49
CA ASN A 104 -7.44 -9.28 14.46
C ASN A 104 -7.92 -9.57 13.02
N TRP A 105 -7.22 -9.06 12.00
CA TRP A 105 -7.62 -9.31 10.61
C TRP A 105 -7.46 -10.78 10.27
N LYS A 106 -8.56 -11.38 9.78
CA LYS A 106 -8.63 -12.77 9.32
C LYS A 106 -8.47 -12.89 7.81
N ILE A 107 -8.53 -14.13 7.32
CA ILE A 107 -8.14 -14.46 5.95
C ILE A 107 -8.85 -13.62 4.89
N ASP A 108 -10.13 -13.29 5.06
CA ASP A 108 -10.88 -12.52 4.07
C ASP A 108 -10.34 -11.09 3.93
N GLN A 109 -10.15 -10.40 5.06
CA GLN A 109 -9.57 -9.05 5.10
C GLN A 109 -8.13 -9.05 4.59
N VAL A 110 -7.35 -10.07 4.96
CA VAL A 110 -5.97 -10.21 4.49
C VAL A 110 -5.92 -10.47 2.99
N ARG A 111 -6.84 -11.27 2.43
CA ARG A 111 -6.93 -11.53 0.98
C ARG A 111 -7.31 -10.27 0.22
N GLU A 112 -8.27 -9.50 0.71
CA GLU A 112 -8.65 -8.22 0.11
C GLU A 112 -7.46 -7.25 0.07
N ALA A 113 -6.83 -7.01 1.23
CA ALA A 113 -5.65 -6.15 1.32
C ALA A 113 -4.47 -6.66 0.47
N HIS A 114 -4.26 -7.98 0.42
CA HIS A 114 -3.22 -8.60 -0.41
C HIS A 114 -3.45 -8.31 -1.91
N ASN A 115 -4.67 -8.50 -2.39
CA ASN A 115 -5.01 -8.29 -3.80
C ASN A 115 -4.87 -6.82 -4.18
N GLU A 116 -5.34 -5.90 -3.33
CA GLU A 116 -5.19 -4.46 -3.59
C GLU A 116 -3.71 -4.02 -3.65
N LEU A 117 -2.89 -4.51 -2.72
CA LEU A 117 -1.45 -4.25 -2.71
C LEU A 117 -0.80 -4.78 -3.99
N LEU A 118 -1.13 -6.01 -4.37
CA LEU A 118 -0.64 -6.64 -5.58
C LEU A 118 -0.98 -5.82 -6.82
N ASP A 119 -2.25 -5.46 -6.99
CA ASP A 119 -2.71 -4.69 -8.14
C ASP A 119 -2.00 -3.33 -8.23
N ALA A 120 -1.85 -2.63 -7.11
CA ALA A 120 -1.15 -1.36 -7.06
C ALA A 120 0.36 -1.50 -7.38
N MET A 121 1.02 -2.55 -6.90
CA MET A 121 2.43 -2.83 -7.20
C MET A 121 2.62 -3.18 -8.68
N MET A 122 1.77 -4.04 -9.24
CA MET A 122 1.81 -4.43 -10.65
C MET A 122 1.51 -3.26 -11.59
N GLN A 123 0.56 -2.41 -11.22
CA GLN A 123 0.26 -1.19 -11.99
C GLN A 123 1.45 -0.22 -11.96
N SER A 124 2.07 -0.03 -10.79
CA SER A 124 3.26 0.83 -10.65
C SER A 124 4.44 0.30 -11.49
N TYR A 125 4.64 -1.02 -11.51
CA TYR A 125 5.64 -1.68 -12.35
C TYR A 125 5.37 -1.49 -13.85
N ARG A 126 4.12 -1.71 -14.32
CA ARG A 126 3.73 -1.46 -15.73
C ARG A 126 4.00 0.00 -16.14
N ASN A 127 3.68 0.94 -15.26
CA ASN A 127 3.94 2.36 -15.51
C ASN A 127 5.44 2.65 -15.64
N LEU A 128 6.28 2.03 -14.81
CA LEU A 128 7.73 2.17 -14.90
C LEU A 128 8.28 1.62 -16.23
N ILE A 129 7.82 0.45 -16.69
CA ILE A 129 8.23 -0.11 -17.99
C ILE A 129 7.82 0.82 -19.14
N ARG A 130 6.56 1.30 -19.13
CA ARG A 130 6.06 2.21 -20.18
C ARG A 130 6.87 3.50 -20.22
N PHE A 131 7.16 4.06 -19.06
CA PHE A 131 8.00 5.25 -18.93
C PHE A 131 9.39 5.04 -19.52
N ALA A 132 10.07 3.94 -19.17
CA ALA A 132 11.40 3.64 -19.67
C ALA A 132 11.44 3.50 -21.20
N ARG A 133 10.46 2.78 -21.77
CA ARG A 133 10.33 2.61 -23.23
C ARG A 133 10.05 3.93 -23.96
N ARG A 134 9.11 4.74 -23.45
CA ARG A 134 8.71 6.01 -24.09
C ARG A 134 9.84 7.03 -24.18
N ASN A 135 10.71 7.06 -23.17
CA ASN A 135 11.80 8.04 -23.10
C ASN A 135 13.11 7.52 -23.69
N ASN A 136 13.10 6.38 -24.39
CA ASN A 136 14.28 5.71 -24.93
C ASN A 136 15.43 5.64 -23.91
N LEU A 137 15.08 5.51 -22.64
CA LEU A 137 16.08 5.35 -21.59
C LEU A 137 16.66 3.97 -21.87
N SER A 138 17.88 3.91 -22.42
CA SER A 138 18.71 2.72 -22.28
C SER A 138 18.81 2.53 -20.79
N VAL A 139 17.96 1.67 -20.22
CA VAL A 139 17.66 1.71 -18.80
C VAL A 139 19.00 1.60 -18.07
N SER A 140 19.42 2.72 -17.50
CA SER A 140 20.70 2.85 -16.79
C SER A 140 20.55 2.33 -15.36
N ALA A 141 19.34 1.95 -14.95
CA ALA A 141 19.12 0.77 -14.14
C ALA A 141 19.24 -0.43 -15.08
N SER A 142 20.31 -1.21 -14.97
CA SER A 142 20.59 -2.32 -15.89
C SER A 142 19.30 -3.09 -16.26
N PRO A 143 19.14 -3.63 -17.48
CA PRO A 143 18.11 -4.64 -17.77
C PRO A 143 17.98 -5.71 -16.67
N GLN A 144 19.07 -5.94 -15.93
CA GLN A 144 19.13 -6.75 -14.72
C GLN A 144 18.33 -6.18 -13.55
N ASP A 145 18.33 -4.88 -13.25
CA ASP A 145 17.61 -4.25 -12.12
C ASP A 145 16.09 -4.28 -12.33
N ILE A 146 15.63 -3.90 -13.53
CA ILE A 146 14.23 -4.08 -13.91
C ILE A 146 13.90 -5.57 -13.85
N GLY A 147 14.78 -6.44 -14.38
CA GLY A 147 14.62 -7.89 -14.29
C GLY A 147 14.53 -8.43 -12.86
N VAL A 148 15.32 -7.89 -11.92
CA VAL A 148 15.28 -8.27 -10.50
C VAL A 148 13.98 -7.82 -9.86
N LEU A 149 13.55 -6.57 -10.09
CA LEU A 149 12.28 -6.07 -9.57
C LEU A 149 11.10 -6.90 -10.10
N THR A 150 11.12 -7.19 -11.40
CA THR A 150 10.15 -8.06 -12.07
C THR A 150 10.12 -9.42 -11.40
N ARG A 151 11.26 -10.12 -11.33
CA ARG A 151 11.34 -11.44 -10.71
C ARG A 151 10.89 -11.43 -9.26
N LYS A 152 11.18 -10.40 -8.48
CA LYS A 152 10.70 -10.27 -7.10
C LYS A 152 9.18 -10.15 -7.02
N LEU A 153 8.57 -9.32 -7.88
CA LEU A 153 7.11 -9.19 -7.94
C LEU A 153 6.45 -10.50 -8.36
N TYR A 154 6.90 -11.12 -9.44
CA TYR A 154 6.34 -12.38 -9.93
C TYR A 154 6.59 -13.54 -8.95
N ALA A 155 7.77 -13.64 -8.36
CA ALA A 155 8.05 -14.65 -7.34
C ALA A 155 7.15 -14.49 -6.11
N ALA A 156 6.91 -13.25 -5.65
CA ALA A 156 6.06 -13.00 -4.49
C ALA A 156 4.57 -13.22 -4.78
N PHE A 157 4.10 -12.86 -5.99
CA PHE A 157 2.67 -12.66 -6.21
C PHE A 157 2.05 -13.38 -7.40
N GLU A 158 2.84 -13.92 -8.33
CA GLU A 158 2.28 -14.67 -9.46
C GLU A 158 1.68 -16.00 -8.99
N ALA A 159 0.43 -16.26 -9.38
CA ALA A 159 -0.20 -17.56 -9.20
C ALA A 159 0.19 -18.47 -10.38
N LEU A 160 0.98 -19.50 -10.10
CA LEU A 160 1.38 -20.52 -11.07
C LEU A 160 0.81 -21.88 -10.66
N PRO A 161 0.48 -22.78 -11.62
CA PRO A 161 0.08 -24.14 -11.31
C PRO A 161 1.08 -24.83 -10.39
N GLY A 162 0.61 -25.36 -9.26
CA GLY A 162 1.45 -26.04 -8.26
C GLY A 162 2.21 -25.12 -7.31
N LYS A 163 2.20 -23.79 -7.51
CA LYS A 163 2.79 -22.84 -6.56
C LYS A 163 1.81 -22.54 -5.43
N VAL A 164 2.26 -22.69 -4.19
CA VAL A 164 1.51 -22.25 -3.01
C VAL A 164 1.72 -20.74 -2.83
N THR A 165 0.65 -19.96 -3.00
CA THR A 165 0.70 -18.50 -2.86
C THR A 165 0.80 -18.11 -1.37
N LEU A 166 1.75 -17.24 -1.04
CA LEU A 166 1.87 -16.67 0.29
C LEU A 166 0.88 -15.49 0.43
N VAL A 167 -0.28 -15.77 1.03
CA VAL A 167 -1.36 -14.78 1.17
C VAL A 167 -1.05 -13.71 2.23
N ASN A 168 -0.31 -14.05 3.30
CA ASN A 168 -0.01 -13.12 4.39
C ASN A 168 1.49 -12.80 4.50
N PRO A 169 2.02 -11.88 3.69
CA PRO A 169 3.41 -11.41 3.78
C PRO A 169 3.59 -10.39 4.93
N GLN A 170 3.00 -10.64 6.11
CA GLN A 170 2.95 -9.74 7.28
C GLN A 170 1.86 -8.65 7.22
N ILE A 171 0.75 -8.91 6.52
CA ILE A 171 -0.43 -8.02 6.53
C ILE A 171 -1.11 -8.08 7.90
N SER A 172 -1.41 -9.28 8.40
CA SER A 172 -1.95 -9.51 9.75
C SER A 172 -0.92 -10.27 10.60
N PRO A 173 -0.80 -9.98 11.92
CA PRO A 173 0.08 -10.75 12.80
C PRO A 173 -0.42 -12.18 13.06
N ASP A 174 -1.73 -12.43 12.96
CA ASP A 174 -2.32 -13.74 13.25
C ASP A 174 -3.49 -14.06 12.31
N LEU A 175 -3.39 -15.22 11.65
CA LEU A 175 -4.42 -15.78 10.77
C LEU A 175 -5.07 -17.06 11.34
N SER A 176 -4.74 -17.44 12.57
CA SER A 176 -5.30 -18.63 13.18
C SER A 176 -6.82 -18.52 13.29
N GLU A 177 -7.52 -19.60 13.01
CA GLU A 177 -8.97 -19.70 13.18
C GLU A 177 -9.27 -20.78 14.21
N PRO A 178 -10.23 -20.57 15.12
CA PRO A 178 -10.54 -21.54 16.17
C PRO A 178 -11.09 -22.84 15.58
N ASN A 179 -11.81 -22.76 14.46
CA ASN A 179 -12.40 -23.89 13.76
C ASN A 179 -12.14 -23.76 12.26
N LEU A 180 -11.95 -24.88 11.58
CA LEU A 180 -11.87 -24.96 10.13
C LEU A 180 -12.81 -26.07 9.64
N THR A 181 -13.67 -25.74 8.69
CA THR A 181 -14.63 -26.68 8.11
C THR A 181 -14.18 -27.06 6.71
N PHE A 182 -14.03 -28.37 6.48
CA PHE A 182 -13.66 -28.92 5.18
C PHE A 182 -14.86 -29.63 4.57
N ILE A 183 -15.26 -29.22 3.37
CA ILE A 183 -16.38 -29.82 2.64
C ILE A 183 -15.86 -30.39 1.33
N TYR A 184 -16.01 -31.70 1.14
CA TYR A 184 -15.75 -32.33 -0.15
C TYR A 184 -16.99 -32.26 -1.04
N VAL A 185 -16.84 -31.69 -2.23
CA VAL A 185 -17.87 -31.66 -3.26
C VAL A 185 -17.55 -32.72 -4.32
N PRO A 186 -18.39 -33.76 -4.50
CA PRO A 186 -18.18 -34.78 -5.54
C PRO A 186 -18.53 -34.26 -6.95
N PRO A 187 -18.17 -35.00 -8.01
CA PRO A 187 -18.62 -34.72 -9.38
C PRO A 187 -20.15 -34.65 -9.50
N GLY A 188 -20.64 -33.84 -10.44
CA GLY A 188 -22.08 -33.73 -10.75
C GLY A 188 -22.89 -32.82 -9.80
N ARG A 189 -22.22 -32.01 -8.96
CA ARG A 189 -22.86 -30.96 -8.15
C ARG A 189 -22.73 -29.59 -8.81
N ALA A 190 -23.45 -28.60 -8.29
CA ALA A 190 -23.40 -27.21 -8.77
C ALA A 190 -22.02 -26.57 -8.59
N ASN A 191 -21.33 -26.89 -7.49
CA ASN A 191 -19.96 -26.47 -7.23
C ASN A 191 -18.95 -27.42 -7.91
N ARG A 192 -17.79 -26.88 -8.29
CA ARG A 192 -16.70 -27.67 -8.87
C ARG A 192 -16.28 -28.79 -7.89
N THR A 193 -15.90 -29.94 -8.44
CA THR A 193 -15.40 -31.03 -7.61
C THR A 193 -14.13 -30.64 -6.88
N GLY A 194 -14.05 -30.96 -5.59
CA GLY A 194 -12.87 -30.68 -4.79
C GLY A 194 -13.17 -30.47 -3.31
N TRP A 195 -12.11 -30.18 -2.56
CA TRP A 195 -12.21 -29.76 -1.16
C TRP A 195 -12.38 -28.24 -1.08
N TYR A 196 -13.37 -27.83 -0.30
CA TYR A 196 -13.62 -26.44 0.05
C TYR A 196 -13.26 -26.25 1.52
N LEU A 197 -12.62 -25.12 1.81
CA LEU A 197 -12.30 -24.68 3.15
C LEU A 197 -13.18 -23.49 3.50
N TYR A 198 -13.80 -23.56 4.68
CA TYR A 198 -14.55 -22.48 5.31
C TYR A 198 -13.98 -22.27 6.73
N ASN A 199 -13.88 -21.02 7.13
CA ASN A 199 -13.43 -20.56 8.46
C ASN A 199 -14.56 -19.88 9.22
#